data_AF-A0A6F8SZ93-F1
#
_entry.id   AF-A0A6F8SZ93-F1
#
_cell.length_a   1.000
_cell.length_b   1.000
_cell.length_c   1.000
_cell.angle_alpha   90.00
_cell.angle_beta   90.00
_cell.angle_gamma   90.00
#
_symmetry.space_group_name_H-M   'P 1'
#
loop_
_entity.id
_entity.type
_entity.pdbx_description
1 polymer ?
#
loop_
_entity_poly.entity_id
_entity_poly.type
_entity_poly.pdbx_seq_one_letter_code
_entity_poly.pdbx_strand_id
1 'polypeptide(L)' 'MVGNFAGSGLEPLIGASSHSGRRTFITRLIEQGADIKAVSRLAGHASIVTTSEYVEDNPDRLKRISSLAIF' A
#
# COMPACT_ATOMS: atom_id res chain seq x y z
N MET A 1 24.07 30.82 33.49
CA MET A 1 24.70 29.61 32.90
C MET A 1 23.59 28.59 32.64
N VAL A 2 23.77 27.73 31.63
CA VAL A 2 22.81 26.80 31.00
C VAL A 2 21.90 27.50 29.96
N GLY A 3 21.90 27.19 28.67
CA GLY A 3 22.60 26.21 27.85
C GLY A 3 21.98 26.28 26.44
N ASN A 4 22.82 26.45 25.42
CA ASN A 4 22.45 26.62 24.01
C ASN A 4 22.00 25.26 23.41
N PHE A 5 20.76 25.15 22.93
CA PHE A 5 20.30 23.97 22.19
C PHE A 5 20.38 24.24 20.69
N ALA A 6 21.47 23.75 20.12
CA ALA A 6 21.68 23.60 18.70
C ALA A 6 20.71 22.58 18.09
N GLY A 7 20.25 22.90 16.88
CA GLY A 7 20.05 22.00 15.75
C GLY A 7 19.45 20.62 16.00
N SER A 8 18.18 20.48 15.69
CA SER A 8 17.70 19.34 14.90
C SER A 8 16.42 19.76 14.17
N GLY A 9 16.56 20.09 12.88
CA GLY A 9 15.45 20.39 11.97
C GLY A 9 14.63 19.15 11.69
N LEU A 10 13.86 18.71 12.68
CA LEU A 10 12.87 17.66 12.52
C LEU A 10 11.52 18.35 12.36
N GLU A 11 11.25 18.80 11.13
CA GLU A 11 9.89 19.07 10.69
C GLU A 11 9.05 17.86 11.10
N PRO A 12 8.02 18.01 11.95
CA PRO A 12 7.16 16.89 12.29
C PRO A 12 6.62 16.31 10.98
N LEU A 13 6.81 15.00 10.77
CA LEU A 13 6.24 14.28 9.62
C LEU A 13 4.71 14.21 9.78
N ILE A 14 4.04 15.36 9.70
CA ILE A 14 2.59 15.55 9.68
C ILE A 14 2.11 15.00 8.34
N GLY A 15 1.99 13.67 8.24
CA GLY A 15 1.57 13.03 6.99
C GLY A 15 1.83 11.53 6.90
N ALA A 16 2.74 10.98 7.72
CA ALA A 16 2.92 9.54 7.85
C ALA A 16 1.83 8.92 8.75
N SER A 17 0.57 9.29 8.49
CA SER A 17 -0.60 8.68 9.11
C SER A 17 -0.66 7.20 8.75
N SER A 18 -1.22 6.36 9.63
CA SER A 18 -1.49 4.92 9.45
C SER A 18 -2.07 4.54 8.07
N HIS A 19 -2.59 5.50 7.32
CA HIS A 19 -3.04 5.36 5.94
C HIS A 19 -1.92 5.02 4.94
N SER A 20 -0.71 5.57 5.09
CA SER A 20 0.42 5.27 4.20
C SER A 20 0.82 3.79 4.26
N GLY A 21 0.96 3.24 5.48
CA GLY A 21 1.34 1.84 5.68
C GLY A 21 0.30 0.84 5.18
N ARG A 22 -0.99 1.07 5.45
CA ARG A 22 -2.08 0.20 4.94
C ARG A 22 -2.17 0.25 3.42
N ARG A 23 -2.06 1.44 2.83
CA ARG A 23 -2.04 1.62 1.38
C ARG A 23 -0.86 0.87 0.75
N THR A 24 0.35 1.07 1.26
CA THR A 24 1.54 0.34 0.78
C THR A 24 1.41 -1.17 0.93
N PHE A 25 0.84 -1.65 2.05
CA PHE A 25 0.60 -3.08 2.27
C PHE A 25 -0.39 -3.67 1.25
N ILE A 26 -1.53 -3.00 1.05
CA ILE A 26 -2.55 -3.42 0.08
C ILE A 26 -2.00 -3.39 -1.34
N THR A 27 -1.38 -2.28 -1.76
CA THR A 27 -0.82 -2.11 -3.10
C THR A 27 0.22 -3.20 -3.41
N ARG A 28 1.14 -3.49 -2.49
CA ARG A 28 2.16 -4.54 -2.70
C ARG A 28 1.57 -5.93 -2.89
N LEU A 29 0.53 -6.28 -2.13
CA LEU A 29 -0.14 -7.58 -2.29
C LEU A 29 -0.84 -7.68 -3.65
N ILE A 30 -1.54 -6.63 -4.07
CA ILE A 30 -2.20 -6.57 -5.37
C ILE A 30 -1.18 -6.62 -6.52
N GLU A 31 -0.05 -5.92 -6.40
CA GLU A 31 1.03 -5.95 -7.40
C GLU A 31 1.67 -7.34 -7.58
N GLN A 32 1.74 -8.12 -6.50
CA GLN A 32 2.19 -9.52 -6.51
C GLN A 32 1.16 -10.49 -7.07
N GLY A 33 -0.06 -10.02 -7.38
CA GLY A 33 -1.14 -10.85 -7.91
C GLY A 33 -1.97 -11.55 -6.84
N ALA A 34 -1.95 -11.08 -5.58
CA ALA A 34 -2.82 -11.61 -4.55
C ALA A 34 -4.30 -11.31 -4.86
N ASP A 35 -5.17 -12.24 -4.49
CA ASP A 35 -6.62 -12.10 -4.69
C ASP A 35 -7.18 -10.90 -3.88
N ILE A 36 -7.98 -10.07 -4.55
CA ILE A 36 -8.55 -8.85 -3.96
C ILE A 36 -9.40 -9.14 -2.71
N LYS A 37 -10.10 -10.29 -2.64
CA LYS A 37 -10.90 -10.66 -1.45
C LYS A 37 -9.98 -11.08 -0.31
N ALA A 38 -8.89 -11.79 -0.60
CA ALA A 38 -7.88 -12.12 0.39
C ALA A 38 -7.22 -10.85 0.96
N VAL A 39 -6.83 -9.91 0.10
CA VAL A 39 -6.25 -8.62 0.52
C VAL A 39 -7.24 -7.80 1.35
N SER A 40 -8.52 -7.75 0.95
CA SER A 40 -9.58 -7.06 1.69
C SER A 40 -9.76 -7.63 3.11
N ARG A 41 -9.75 -8.96 3.26
CA ARG A 41 -9.79 -9.62 4.58
C ARG A 41 -8.56 -9.31 5.43
N LEU A 42 -7.37 -9.34 4.85
CA LEU A 42 -6.11 -9.03 5.55
C LEU A 42 -6.04 -7.56 5.99
N ALA A 43 -6.61 -6.66 5.20
CA ALA A 43 -6.71 -5.24 5.55
C ALA A 43 -7.80 -4.94 6.60
N GLY A 44 -8.65 -5.92 6.93
CA GLY A 44 -9.78 -5.74 7.83
C GLY A 44 -10.87 -4.83 7.26
N HIS A 45 -11.00 -4.76 5.93
CA HIS A 45 -12.05 -3.98 5.30
C HIS A 45 -13.37 -4.76 5.32
N ALA A 46 -14.44 -4.12 5.80
CA ALA A 46 -15.78 -4.68 5.75
C ALA A 46 -16.35 -4.75 4.31
N SER A 47 -15.76 -4.00 3.38
CA SER A 47 -16.16 -3.93 1.98
C SER A 47 -14.95 -4.07 1.05
N ILE A 48 -15.13 -4.82 -0.04
CA ILE A 48 -14.13 -4.97 -1.10
C ILE A 48 -14.00 -3.68 -1.91
N VAL A 49 -15.02 -2.81 -1.90
CA VAL A 49 -15.07 -1.56 -2.67
C VAL A 49 -13.89 -0.63 -2.33
N THR A 50 -13.53 -0.52 -1.05
CA THR A 50 -12.36 0.28 -0.64
C THR A 50 -11.03 -0.38 -1.02
N THR A 51 -11.01 -1.70 -1.22
CA THR A 51 -9.82 -2.40 -1.73
C THR A 51 -9.70 -2.29 -3.25
N SER A 52 -10.82 -2.20 -3.98
CA SER A 52 -10.81 -2.03 -5.45
C SER A 52 -10.22 -0.71 -5.92
N GLU A 53 -10.25 0.34 -5.11
CA GLU A 53 -9.55 1.61 -5.40
C GLU A 53 -8.03 1.45 -5.51
N TYR A 54 -7.47 0.37 -4.95
CA TYR A 54 -6.03 0.05 -5.07
C TYR A 54 -5.73 -0.90 -6.23
N VAL A 55 -6.75 -1.35 -6.96
CA VAL A 55 -6.59 -2.21 -8.13
C VAL A 55 -6.60 -1.34 -9.37
N GLU A 56 -5.42 -0.89 -9.77
CA GLU A 56 -5.24 -0.25 -11.06
C GLU A 56 -5.10 -1.30 -12.17
N ASP A 57 -5.63 -0.98 -13.34
CA ASP A 57 -5.41 -1.74 -14.57
C ASP A 57 -3.97 -1.48 -15.03
N ASN A 58 -3.09 -2.44 -14.75
CA ASN A 58 -1.69 -2.36 -15.14
C ASN A 58 -1.44 -3.40 -16.25
N PRO A 59 -1.23 -2.97 -17.51
CA PRO A 59 -1.06 -3.88 -18.63
C PRO A 59 0.15 -4.81 -18.47
N ASP A 60 1.22 -4.36 -17.80
CA ASP A 60 2.38 -5.20 -17.50
C ASP A 60 2.03 -6.31 -16.50
N ARG A 61 1.17 -6.03 -15.52
CA ARG A 61 0.69 -7.03 -14.55
C ARG A 61 -0.20 -8.05 -15.25
N LEU A 62 -1.11 -7.60 -16.10
CA LEU A 62 -1.98 -8.49 -16.89
C LEU A 62 -1.16 -9.40 -17.80
N LYS A 63 -0.14 -8.88 -18.48
CA LYS A 63 0.77 -9.66 -19.33
C LYS A 63 1.55 -10.72 -18.55
N ARG A 64 2.00 -10.41 -17.32
CA ARG A 64 2.66 -11.39 -16.44
C ARG A 64 1.70 -12.49 -16.02
N ILE A 65 0.49 -12.13 -15.56
CA ILE A 65 -0.53 -13.11 -15.14
C ILE A 65 -0.94 -13.99 -16.31
N SER A 66 -1.18 -13.41 -17.50
CA SER A 66 -1.51 -14.17 -18.69
C SER A 66 -0.37 -15.08 -19.16
N SER A 67 0.89 -14.66 -19.00
CA SER A 67 2.05 -15.50 -19.32
C SER A 67 2.25 -16.66 -18.34
N LEU A 68 1.77 -16.55 -17.09
CA LEU A 68 1.79 -17.63 -16.11
C LEU A 68 0.67 -18.64 -16.34
N ALA A 69 -0.44 -18.20 -16.93
CA ALA A 69 -1.50 -19.06 -17.43
C ALA A 69 -1.02 -19.75 -18.72
N ILE A 70 -0.07 -20.67 -18.58
CA ILE A 70 0.28 -21.60 -19.65
C ILE A 70 -0.86 -22.60 -19.75
N PHE A 71 -1.56 -22.59 -20.88
CA PHE A 71 -2.52 -23.63 -21.30
C PHE A 71 -1.87 -24.51 -22.37
#